data_AF-A0A0G1GRI7-F1
#
_entry.id   AF-A0A0G1GRI7-F1
#
_cell.length_a   1.000
_cell.length_b   1.000
_cell.length_c   1.000
_cell.angle_alpha   90.00
_cell.angle_beta   90.00
_cell.angle_gamma   90.00
#
_symmetry.space_group_name_H-M   'P 1'
#
loop_
_entity.id
_entity.type
_entity.pdbx_description
1 polymer ?
#
loop_
_entity_poly.entity_id
_entity_poly.type
_entity_poly.pdbx_seq_one_letter_code
_entity_poly.pdbx_strand_id
1 'polypeptide(L)'
;MDTFDNLLTNIIIRVQQSSLGDEKKADIYAQISIGLHKLVWSVLISYIPEDKLKKIVAQSRMTIDQYSNLIDSALRNPNISKELHAITIDSLSEIDAFLTKNGIPQMTG
;
A
#
# COMPACT_ATOMS: atom_id res chain seq x y z
N MET A 1 3.42 4.57 19.05
CA MET A 1 3.66 4.55 17.59
C MET A 1 2.87 3.38 17.04
N ASP A 2 2.04 3.58 16.01
CA ASP A 2 1.16 2.52 15.46
C ASP A 2 2.02 1.38 14.86
N THR A 3 1.54 0.15 14.92
CA THR A 3 2.20 -1.04 14.34
C THR A 3 2.51 -0.83 12.86
N PHE A 4 1.61 -0.16 12.14
CA PHE A 4 1.81 0.24 10.75
C PHE A 4 3.05 1.15 10.58
N ASP A 5 3.11 2.25 11.34
CA ASP A 5 4.20 3.23 11.24
C ASP A 5 5.55 2.57 11.54
N ASN A 6 5.59 1.68 12.53
CA ASN A 6 6.80 0.95 12.91
C ASN A 6 7.25 -0.01 11.80
N LEU A 7 6.34 -0.80 11.23
CA LEU A 7 6.68 -1.75 10.16
C LEU A 7 7.20 -1.03 8.91
N LEU A 8 6.50 0.01 8.47
CA LEU A 8 6.90 0.79 7.30
C LEU A 8 8.25 1.48 7.53
N THR A 9 8.43 2.12 8.69
CA THR A 9 9.69 2.76 9.06
C THR A 9 10.84 1.76 9.07
N ASN A 10 10.64 0.58 9.67
CA ASN A 10 11.65 -0.47 9.72
C ASN A 10 12.05 -0.94 8.31
N ILE A 11 11.08 -1.20 7.44
CA ILE A 11 11.33 -1.59 6.04
C ILE A 11 12.16 -0.52 5.33
N ILE A 12 11.76 0.75 5.43
CA ILE A 12 12.46 1.85 4.77
C ILE A 12 13.89 1.95 5.27
N ILE A 13 14.11 1.96 6.59
CA ILE A 13 15.46 2.11 7.14
C ILE A 13 16.33 0.90 6.76
N ARG A 14 15.79 -0.33 6.78
CA ARG A 14 16.52 -1.55 6.36
C ARG A 14 16.98 -1.48 4.90
N VAL A 15 16.09 -1.10 3.99
CA VAL A 15 16.44 -0.94 2.57
C VAL A 15 17.49 0.17 2.43
N GLN A 16 17.33 1.29 3.13
CA GLN A 16 18.26 2.41 3.07
C GLN A 16 19.66 2.04 3.56
N GLN A 17 19.76 1.30 4.67
CA GLN A 17 21.02 0.88 5.29
C GLN A 17 21.65 -0.35 4.62
N SER A 18 20.94 -1.03 3.71
CA SER A 18 21.50 -2.16 2.97
C SER A 18 22.68 -1.73 2.08
N SER A 19 23.56 -2.70 1.78
CA SER A 19 24.70 -2.54 0.87
C SER A 19 24.30 -2.53 -0.61
N LEU A 20 23.00 -2.52 -0.92
CA LEU A 20 22.49 -2.43 -2.29
C LEU A 20 22.84 -1.09 -2.92
N GLY A 21 23.05 -1.07 -4.23
CA GLY A 21 23.17 0.16 -5.00
C GLY A 21 21.82 0.89 -5.08
N ASP A 22 21.88 2.22 -5.30
CA ASP A 22 20.70 3.09 -5.27
C ASP A 22 19.61 2.69 -6.27
N GLU A 23 19.98 2.20 -7.45
CA GLU A 23 19.04 1.67 -8.45
C GLU A 23 18.22 0.50 -7.90
N LYS A 24 18.86 -0.46 -7.24
CA LYS A 24 18.16 -1.61 -6.64
C LYS A 24 17.28 -1.19 -5.46
N LYS A 25 17.69 -0.19 -4.68
CA LYS A 25 16.86 0.38 -3.61
C LYS A 25 15.62 1.04 -4.19
N ALA A 26 15.77 1.83 -5.26
CA ALA A 26 14.66 2.45 -5.96
C ALA A 26 13.68 1.41 -6.52
N ASP A 27 14.18 0.32 -7.12
CA ASP A 27 13.34 -0.79 -7.59
C ASP A 27 12.55 -1.44 -6.45
N ILE A 28 13.18 -1.68 -5.29
CA ILE A 28 12.50 -2.23 -4.12
C ILE A 28 11.38 -1.29 -3.65
N TYR A 29 11.66 0.02 -3.52
CA TYR A 29 10.63 1.00 -3.14
C TYR A 29 9.49 1.08 -4.16
N ALA A 30 9.80 1.03 -5.46
CA ALA A 30 8.79 1.01 -6.52
C ALA A 30 7.90 -0.23 -6.42
N GLN A 31 8.48 -1.41 -6.20
CA GLN A 31 7.70 -2.65 -6.03
C GLN A 31 6.84 -2.64 -4.77
N ILE A 32 7.36 -2.14 -3.64
CA ILE A 32 6.58 -1.96 -2.41
C ILE A 32 5.39 -1.02 -2.68
N SER A 33 5.63 0.12 -3.32
CA SER A 33 4.59 1.09 -3.66
C SER A 33 3.51 0.48 -4.57
N ILE A 34 3.92 -0.23 -5.63
CA ILE A 34 3.00 -0.90 -6.56
C ILE A 34 2.17 -1.97 -5.84
N GLY A 35 2.80 -2.78 -4.98
CA GLY A 35 2.12 -3.83 -4.22
C GLY A 35 1.06 -3.24 -3.28
N LEU A 36 1.47 -2.30 -2.43
CA LEU A 36 0.56 -1.62 -1.51
C LEU A 36 -0.58 -0.92 -2.25
N HIS A 37 -0.28 -0.23 -3.36
CA HIS A 37 -1.31 0.42 -4.16
C HIS A 37 -2.33 -0.58 -4.71
N LYS A 38 -1.90 -1.73 -5.25
CA LYS A 38 -2.83 -2.77 -5.75
C LYS A 38 -3.73 -3.34 -4.66
N LEU A 39 -3.19 -3.55 -3.46
CA LEU A 39 -3.92 -4.08 -2.31
C LEU A 39 -4.92 -3.08 -1.73
N VAL A 40 -4.49 -1.83 -1.54
CA VAL A 40 -5.37 -0.75 -1.08
C VAL A 40 -6.49 -0.51 -2.09
N TRP A 41 -6.16 -0.55 -3.39
CA TRP A 41 -7.13 -0.29 -4.45
C TRP A 41 -8.22 -1.36 -4.55
N SER A 42 -7.88 -2.64 -4.36
CA SER A 42 -8.89 -3.71 -4.39
C SER A 42 -9.91 -3.57 -3.25
N VAL A 43 -9.46 -3.20 -2.06
CA VAL A 43 -10.32 -2.90 -0.91
C VAL A 43 -11.13 -1.64 -1.17
N LEU A 44 -10.50 -0.55 -1.64
CA LEU A 44 -11.25 0.67 -1.96
C LEU A 44 -12.39 0.38 -2.94
N ILE A 45 -12.14 -0.41 -4.00
CA ILE A 45 -13.17 -0.77 -4.98
C ILE A 45 -14.33 -1.54 -4.38
N SER A 46 -14.09 -2.48 -3.45
CA SER A 46 -15.17 -3.27 -2.84
C SER A 46 -16.16 -2.43 -2.03
N TYR A 47 -15.71 -1.25 -1.58
CA TYR A 47 -16.50 -0.29 -0.80
C TYR A 47 -17.07 0.87 -1.62
N ILE A 48 -16.75 0.97 -2.90
CA ILE A 48 -17.36 1.97 -3.80
C ILE A 48 -18.82 1.56 -4.07
N PRO A 49 -19.78 2.48 -3.92
CA PRO A 49 -21.16 2.23 -4.34
C PRO A 49 -21.25 1.84 -5.82
N GLU A 50 -22.01 0.78 -6.13
CA GLU A 50 -22.08 0.18 -7.46
C GLU A 50 -22.51 1.20 -8.55
N ASP A 51 -23.38 2.14 -8.22
CA ASP A 51 -23.83 3.20 -9.12
C ASP A 51 -22.69 4.17 -9.50
N LYS A 52 -21.78 4.45 -8.55
CA LYS A 52 -20.57 5.24 -8.80
C LYS A 52 -19.55 4.46 -9.61
N LEU A 53 -19.38 3.18 -9.31
CA LEU A 53 -18.48 2.30 -10.05
C LEU A 53 -18.91 2.18 -11.53
N LYS A 54 -20.22 2.01 -11.80
CA LYS A 54 -20.76 1.97 -13.17
C LYS A 54 -20.50 3.25 -13.95
N LYS A 55 -20.66 4.42 -13.32
CA LYS A 55 -20.37 5.73 -13.95
C LYS A 55 -18.89 5.86 -14.33
N ILE A 56 -18.02 5.24 -13.57
CA ILE A 56 -16.57 5.26 -13.78
C ILE A 56 -16.15 4.31 -14.90
N VAL A 57 -16.66 3.08 -14.88
CA VAL A 57 -16.37 2.09 -15.94
C VAL A 57 -16.90 2.55 -17.29
N ALA A 58 -17.97 3.35 -17.31
CA ALA A 58 -18.52 3.97 -18.51
C ALA A 58 -17.67 5.13 -19.07
N GLN A 59 -16.69 5.64 -18.31
CA GLN A 59 -15.82 6.74 -18.76
C GLN A 59 -14.50 6.19 -19.31
N SER A 60 -14.10 6.68 -20.49
CA SER A 60 -12.84 6.28 -21.14
C SER A 60 -11.60 6.87 -20.45
N ARG A 61 -11.76 7.96 -19.70
CA ARG A 61 -10.74 8.57 -18.85
C ARG A 61 -11.39 9.18 -17.62
N MET A 62 -10.74 8.99 -16.47
CA MET A 62 -11.09 9.62 -15.21
C MET A 62 -10.19 10.83 -14.96
N THR A 63 -10.75 11.95 -14.51
CA THR A 63 -9.96 13.09 -14.03
C THR A 63 -9.44 12.83 -12.62
N ILE A 64 -8.40 13.56 -12.21
CA ILE A 64 -7.86 13.48 -10.84
C ILE A 64 -8.95 13.78 -9.81
N ASP A 65 -9.81 14.78 -10.05
CA ASP A 65 -10.91 15.12 -9.14
C ASP A 65 -11.94 14.00 -9.00
N GLN A 66 -12.25 13.29 -10.10
CA GLN A 66 -13.16 12.15 -10.07
C GLN A 66 -12.55 10.98 -9.29
N TYR A 67 -11.24 10.77 -9.42
CA TYR A 67 -10.49 9.78 -8.67
C TYR A 67 -10.49 10.08 -7.17
N SER A 68 -10.20 11.32 -6.77
CA SER A 68 -10.24 11.74 -5.36
C SER A 68 -11.63 11.56 -4.75
N ASN A 69 -12.69 12.00 -5.45
CA ASN A 69 -14.07 11.83 -4.99
C ASN A 69 -14.48 10.35 -4.83
N LEU A 70 -13.89 9.47 -5.63
CA LEU A 70 -14.12 8.05 -5.55
C LEU A 70 -13.51 7.45 -4.28
N ILE A 71 -12.24 7.77 -4.02
CA ILE A 71 -11.55 7.38 -2.80
C ILE A 71 -12.31 7.90 -1.58
N ASP A 72 -12.67 9.18 -1.56
CA ASP A 72 -13.45 9.78 -0.48
C ASP A 72 -14.79 9.07 -0.26
N SER A 73 -15.42 8.59 -1.33
CA SER A 73 -16.67 7.84 -1.22
C SER A 73 -16.49 6.48 -0.56
N ALA A 74 -15.40 5.77 -0.87
CA ALA A 74 -15.06 4.51 -0.23
C ALA A 74 -14.68 4.74 1.25
N LEU A 75 -13.88 5.78 1.53
CA LEU A 75 -13.41 6.13 2.88
C LEU A 75 -14.52 6.55 3.86
N ARG A 76 -15.71 6.92 3.37
CA ARG A 76 -16.88 7.20 4.22
C ARG A 76 -17.42 5.95 4.93
N ASN A 77 -17.08 4.74 4.46
CA ASN A 77 -17.48 3.52 5.14
C ASN A 77 -16.58 3.30 6.37
N PRO A 78 -17.11 3.28 7.61
CA PRO A 78 -16.29 3.17 8.80
C PRO A 78 -15.52 1.84 8.92
N ASN A 79 -15.94 0.80 8.20
CA ASN A 79 -15.26 -0.50 8.22
C ASN A 79 -14.00 -0.52 7.34
N ILE A 80 -13.91 0.38 6.36
CA ILE A 80 -12.81 0.38 5.39
C ILE A 80 -11.46 0.67 6.05
N SER A 81 -11.44 1.54 7.07
CA SER A 81 -10.21 1.89 7.76
C SER A 81 -9.62 0.70 8.50
N LYS A 82 -10.45 -0.21 9.03
CA LYS A 82 -9.98 -1.42 9.72
C LYS A 82 -9.44 -2.45 8.74
N GLU A 83 -10.15 -2.66 7.63
CA GLU A 83 -9.74 -3.62 6.61
C GLU A 83 -8.47 -3.16 5.88
N LEU A 84 -8.40 -1.87 5.52
CA LEU A 84 -7.19 -1.25 4.96
C LEU A 84 -6.01 -1.34 5.91
N HIS A 85 -6.22 -1.11 7.21
CA HIS A 85 -5.15 -1.24 8.20
C HIS A 85 -4.64 -2.69 8.30
N ALA A 86 -5.55 -3.66 8.41
CA ALA A 86 -5.20 -5.07 8.49
C ALA A 86 -4.44 -5.57 7.24
N ILE A 87 -5.00 -5.34 6.04
CA ILE A 87 -4.37 -5.81 4.79
C ILE A 87 -3.00 -5.17 4.56
N THR A 88 -2.85 -3.90 4.96
CA THR A 88 -1.59 -3.18 4.81
C THR A 88 -0.55 -3.70 5.79
N ILE A 89 -0.91 -3.99 7.05
CA ILE A 89 -0.01 -4.61 8.03
C ILE A 89 0.45 -5.99 7.58
N ASP A 90 -0.47 -6.84 7.10
CA ASP A 90 -0.13 -8.17 6.61
C ASP A 90 0.86 -8.10 5.44
N SER A 91 0.60 -7.19 4.50
CA SER A 91 1.47 -6.98 3.34
C SER A 91 2.85 -6.43 3.70
N LEU A 92 2.91 -5.48 4.64
CA LEU A 92 4.20 -5.00 5.17
C LEU A 92 4.95 -6.13 5.89
N SER A 93 4.26 -7.00 6.61
CA SER A 93 4.87 -8.15 7.28
C SER A 93 5.44 -9.16 6.26
N GLU A 94 4.75 -9.39 5.14
CA GLU A 94 5.25 -10.20 4.04
C GLU A 94 6.47 -9.59 3.36
N ILE A 95 6.46 -8.28 3.11
CA ILE A 95 7.61 -7.54 2.57
C ILE A 95 8.79 -7.66 3.54
N ASP A 96 8.54 -7.47 4.84
CA ASP A 96 9.57 -7.55 5.87
C ASP A 96 10.24 -8.95 5.90
N ALA A 97 9.43 -10.01 5.78
CA ALA A 97 9.91 -11.38 5.67
C ALA A 97 10.68 -11.63 4.35
N PHE A 98 10.21 -11.07 3.25
CA PHE A 98 10.89 -11.18 1.94
C PHE A 98 12.26 -10.50 1.95
N LEU A 99 12.38 -9.30 2.52
CA LEU A 99 13.66 -8.60 2.66
C LEU A 99 14.67 -9.44 3.46
N THR A 100 14.20 -10.07 4.55
CA THR A 100 15.01 -10.97 5.37
C THR A 100 15.53 -12.16 4.57
N LYS A 101 14.66 -12.81 3.79
CA LYS A 101 15.04 -13.94 2.92
C LYS A 101 16.08 -13.55 1.86
N ASN A 102 16.09 -12.29 1.44
CA ASN A 102 17.01 -11.78 0.42
C ASN A 102 18.26 -11.10 1.01
N GLY A 103 18.58 -11.37 2.28
CA GLY A 103 19.84 -10.95 2.90
C GLY A 103 19.87 -9.51 3.39
N ILE A 104 18.72 -8.82 3.46
CA ILE A 104 18.58 -7.56 4.18
C ILE A 104 18.06 -7.95 5.57
N PRO A 105 18.87 -7.98 6.64
CA PRO A 105 18.43 -8.50 7.95
C PRO A 105 17.42 -7.58 8.65
N GLN A 106 16.60 -8.13 9.56
CA GLN A 106 15.79 -7.34 10.48
C GLN A 106 16.70 -6.54 11.42
N MET A 107 16.24 -5.36 11.86
CA MET A 107 16.91 -4.66 12.96
C MET A 107 16.68 -5.45 14.24
N THR A 108 17.73 -6.05 14.79
CA THR A 108 17.72 -6.54 16.17
C THR A 108 17.78 -5.32 17.08
N GLY A 109 16.63 -4.91 17.60
CA GLY A 109 16.51 -4.01 18.75
C GLY A 109 16.31 -4.80 20.02
#